data_AF-A0A422NXW8-F1
#
_entry.id   AF-A0A422NXW8-F1
#
_cell.length_a   1.000
_cell.length_b   1.000
_cell.length_c   1.000
_cell.angle_alpha   90.00
_cell.angle_beta   90.00
_cell.angle_gamma   90.00
#
_symmetry.space_group_name_H-M   'P 1'
#
loop_
_entity.id
_entity.type
_entity.pdbx_description
1 polymer ?
#
loop_
_entity_poly.entity_id
_entity_poly.type
_entity_poly.pdbx_seq_one_letter_code
_entity_poly.pdbx_strand_id
1 'polypeptide(L)'
;MAAWAAVGVMLFLFGAFSALVMVVASWSRRWHVHASVAVAILPLAALLTLGFTVSAQKLVEYIHETAQLNVVPSLLSYMLQRVRPIAGDAITLLDIQLVAILLFISYASMVLLRHLVDISRLLKVSRRRIFMK
;
A
#
# COMPACT_ATOMS: atom_id res chain seq x y z
N MET A 1 12.09 -0.46 24.48
CA MET A 1 10.98 -1.39 24.84
C MET A 1 9.70 -1.09 24.06
N ALA A 2 9.29 0.17 23.89
CA ALA A 2 8.08 0.54 23.14
C ALA A 2 8.04 0.04 21.67
N ALA A 3 9.16 0.06 20.94
CA ALA A 3 9.22 -0.41 19.56
C ALA A 3 8.93 -1.91 19.41
N TRP A 4 9.44 -2.75 20.32
CA TRP A 4 9.19 -4.20 20.31
C TRP A 4 7.74 -4.55 20.65
N ALA A 5 7.13 -3.79 21.57
CA ALA A 5 5.71 -3.91 21.88
C ALA A 5 4.83 -3.50 20.69
N ALA A 6 5.19 -2.42 19.98
CA ALA A 6 4.49 -1.99 18.78
C ALA A 6 4.58 -3.03 17.65
N VAL A 7 5.77 -3.63 17.45
CA VAL A 7 5.97 -4.72 16.48
C VAL A 7 5.13 -5.96 16.85
N GLY A 8 5.09 -6.32 18.14
CA GLY A 8 4.28 -7.43 18.63
C GLY A 8 2.78 -7.22 18.43
N VAL A 9 2.28 -6.02 18.72
CA VAL A 9 0.87 -5.64 18.49
C VAL A 9 0.54 -5.65 17.00
N MET A 10 1.46 -5.21 16.14
CA MET A 10 1.27 -5.24 14.68
C MET A 10 1.20 -6.67 14.13
N LEU A 11 2.07 -7.56 14.58
CA LEU A 11 2.05 -8.98 14.20
C LEU A 11 0.75 -9.66 14.66
N PHE A 12 0.29 -9.35 15.87
CA PHE A 12 -0.96 -9.87 16.39
C PHE A 12 -2.18 -9.38 15.61
N LEU A 13 -2.26 -8.07 15.32
CA LEU A 13 -3.35 -7.49 14.53
C LEU A 13 -3.35 -8.05 13.10
N PHE A 14 -2.17 -8.24 12.50
CA PHE A 14 -2.04 -8.83 11.17
C PHE A 14 -2.44 -10.32 11.17
N GLY A 15 -2.06 -11.07 12.20
CA GLY A 15 -2.49 -12.46 12.40
C GLY A 15 -4.00 -12.59 12.59
N ALA A 16 -4.60 -11.70 13.39
CA ALA A 16 -6.05 -11.69 13.64
C ALA A 16 -6.83 -11.31 12.38
N PHE A 17 -6.37 -10.30 11.63
CA PHE A 17 -7.01 -9.89 10.36
C PHE A 17 -6.87 -10.95 9.27
N SER A 18 -5.70 -11.57 9.13
CA SER A 18 -5.48 -12.64 8.15
C SER A 18 -6.34 -13.86 8.48
N ALA A 19 -6.45 -14.24 9.76
CA ALA A 19 -7.37 -15.30 10.20
C ALA A 19 -8.83 -14.95 9.90
N LEU A 20 -9.27 -13.72 10.17
CA LEU A 20 -10.63 -13.26 9.86
C LEU A 20 -10.91 -13.31 8.35
N VAL A 21 -9.95 -12.88 7.52
CA VAL A 21 -10.04 -12.94 6.05
C VAL A 21 -10.12 -14.39 5.57
N MET A 22 -9.34 -15.32 6.15
CA MET A 22 -9.40 -16.74 5.81
C MET A 22 -10.75 -17.37 6.18
N VAL A 23 -11.30 -17.02 7.35
CA VAL A 23 -12.63 -17.48 7.78
C VAL A 23 -13.71 -16.94 6.84
N VAL A 24 -13.67 -15.64 6.50
CA VAL A 24 -14.63 -15.02 5.57
C VAL A 24 -14.48 -15.57 4.15
N ALA A 25 -13.27 -15.89 3.70
CA ALA A 25 -13.00 -16.47 2.38
C ALA A 25 -13.45 -17.95 2.28
N SER A 26 -13.53 -18.67 3.39
CA SER A 26 -13.96 -20.08 3.42
C SER A 26 -15.46 -20.29 3.15
N TRP A 27 -16.29 -19.25 3.27
CA TRP A 27 -17.72 -19.28 2.97
C TRP A 27 -18.05 -18.59 1.62
N SER A 28 -18.56 -19.35 0.66
CA SER A 28 -18.80 -18.95 -0.75
C SER A 28 -19.96 -17.95 -0.98
N ARG A 29 -19.78 -16.98 -1.91
CA ARG A 29 -20.45 -16.81 -3.26
C ARG A 29 -20.24 -15.37 -3.81
N ARG A 30 -19.08 -15.09 -4.45
CA ARG A 30 -18.69 -13.86 -5.21
C ARG A 30 -18.68 -12.49 -4.50
N TRP A 31 -19.73 -12.06 -3.81
CA TRP A 31 -19.79 -10.73 -3.17
C TRP A 31 -18.84 -10.63 -1.97
N HIS A 32 -18.67 -11.75 -1.27
CA HIS A 32 -17.75 -11.85 -0.14
C HIS A 32 -16.27 -11.85 -0.52
N VAL A 33 -15.91 -12.14 -1.78
CA VAL A 33 -14.52 -12.04 -2.25
C VAL A 33 -14.08 -10.58 -2.33
N HIS A 34 -14.97 -9.69 -2.76
CA HIS A 34 -14.69 -8.26 -2.75
C HIS A 34 -14.72 -7.71 -1.32
N ALA A 35 -15.58 -8.23 -0.45
CA ALA A 35 -15.61 -7.89 0.97
C ALA A 35 -14.35 -8.37 1.72
N SER A 36 -13.85 -9.57 1.43
CA SER A 36 -12.61 -10.09 2.04
C SER A 36 -11.39 -9.31 1.56
N VAL A 37 -11.36 -8.91 0.28
CA VAL A 37 -10.32 -8.02 -0.26
C VAL A 37 -10.40 -6.64 0.39
N ALA A 38 -11.59 -6.07 0.54
CA ALA A 38 -11.83 -4.81 1.24
C ALA A 38 -11.31 -4.83 2.69
N VAL A 39 -11.60 -5.90 3.42
CA VAL A 39 -11.13 -6.10 4.80
C VAL A 39 -9.62 -6.31 4.85
N ALA A 40 -9.03 -6.99 3.86
CA ALA A 40 -7.58 -7.20 3.76
C ALA A 40 -6.79 -5.94 3.35
N ILE A 41 -7.42 -5.01 2.62
CA ILE A 41 -6.79 -3.76 2.18
C ILE A 41 -6.48 -2.84 3.37
N LEU A 42 -7.31 -2.84 4.41
CA LEU A 42 -7.11 -2.01 5.61
C LEU A 42 -5.81 -2.30 6.38
N PRO A 43 -5.50 -3.54 6.78
CA PRO A 43 -4.24 -3.86 7.43
C PRO A 43 -3.04 -3.72 6.47
N LEU A 44 -3.24 -3.97 5.17
CA LEU A 44 -2.21 -3.74 4.17
C LEU A 44 -1.88 -2.24 4.04
N ALA A 45 -2.90 -1.38 4.07
CA ALA A 45 -2.73 0.07 4.08
C ALA A 45 -1.96 0.52 5.32
N ALA A 46 -2.34 0.02 6.50
CA ALA A 46 -1.63 0.33 7.74
C ALA A 46 -0.15 -0.08 7.68
N LEU A 47 0.15 -1.29 7.18
CA LEU A 47 1.52 -1.75 6.99
C LEU A 47 2.30 -0.90 5.99
N LEU A 48 1.69 -0.53 4.87
CA LEU A 48 2.33 0.32 3.88
C LEU A 48 2.60 1.71 4.46
N THR A 49 1.64 2.33 5.12
CA THR A 49 1.82 3.65 5.76
C THR A 49 2.96 3.60 6.76
N LEU A 50 3.01 2.58 7.63
CA LEU A 50 4.09 2.38 8.59
C LEU A 50 5.44 2.12 7.91
N GLY A 51 5.47 1.29 6.87
CA GLY A 51 6.68 0.99 6.10
C GLY A 51 7.23 2.24 5.41
N PHE A 52 6.36 3.04 4.80
CA PHE A 52 6.72 4.30 4.17
C PHE A 52 7.22 5.33 5.18
N THR A 53 6.59 5.45 6.34
CA THR A 53 7.02 6.40 7.37
C THR A 53 8.39 6.03 7.94
N VAL A 54 8.62 4.75 8.23
CA VAL A 54 9.94 4.27 8.69
C VAL A 54 11.00 4.48 7.61
N SER A 55 10.69 4.16 6.35
CA SER A 55 11.61 4.35 5.23
C SER A 55 11.93 5.82 4.99
N ALA A 56 10.91 6.69 5.04
CA ALA A 56 11.08 8.13 4.88
C ALA A 56 11.90 8.73 6.03
N GLN A 57 11.66 8.29 7.27
CA GLN A 57 12.46 8.70 8.41
C GLN A 57 13.94 8.28 8.24
N LYS A 58 14.19 7.03 7.86
CA LYS A 58 15.56 6.53 7.62
C LYS A 58 16.26 7.23 6.47
N LEU A 59 15.51 7.59 5.42
CA LEU A 59 16.04 8.38 4.31
C LEU A 59 16.45 9.78 4.78
N VAL A 60 15.62 10.45 5.59
CA VAL A 60 15.94 11.78 6.11
C VAL A 60 17.12 11.72 7.08
N GLU A 61 17.20 10.70 7.95
CA GLU A 61 18.36 10.45 8.82
C GLU A 61 19.65 10.31 7.99
N TYR A 62 19.62 9.48 6.94
CA TYR A 62 20.76 9.29 6.05
C TYR A 62 21.16 10.58 5.30
N ILE A 63 20.19 11.36 4.84
CA ILE A 63 20.45 12.66 4.20
C ILE A 63 21.13 13.62 5.18
N HIS A 64 20.72 13.60 6.45
CA HIS A 64 21.32 14.46 7.47
C HIS A 64 22.75 14.01 7.82
N GLU A 65 23.00 12.71 7.97
CA GLU A 65 24.34 12.16 8.20
C GLU A 65 25.29 12.46 7.05
N THR A 66 24.85 12.26 5.80
CA THR A 66 25.66 12.56 4.61
C THR A 66 25.95 14.06 4.44
N ALA A 67 25.02 14.93 4.83
CA ALA A 67 25.24 16.37 4.85
C ALA A 67 26.26 16.79 5.93
N GLN A 68 26.26 16.13 7.10
CA GLN A 68 27.23 16.38 8.17
C GLN A 68 28.65 15.90 7.82
N LEU A 69 28.76 14.80 7.06
CA LEU A 69 30.04 14.23 6.63
C LEU A 69 30.71 15.03 5.48
N ASN A 70 30.14 16.16 5.05
CA ASN A 70 30.63 17.01 3.95
C ASN A 70 30.88 16.26 2.64
N VAL A 71 30.18 15.14 2.41
CA VAL A 71 30.29 14.33 1.19
C VAL A 71 29.62 15.04 -0.01
N VAL A 72 28.79 16.04 0.28
CA VAL A 72 27.99 16.80 -0.68
C VAL A 72 28.45 18.28 -0.67
N PRO A 73 28.45 18.99 -1.82
CA PRO A 73 28.82 20.40 -1.87
C PRO A 73 28.13 21.26 -0.81
N SER A 74 28.84 22.25 -0.25
CA SER A 74 28.42 23.04 0.92
C SER A 74 27.04 23.67 0.79
N LEU A 75 26.68 24.16 -0.41
CA LEU A 75 25.39 24.78 -0.68
C LEU A 75 24.25 23.75 -0.64
N LEU A 76 24.50 22.52 -1.10
CA LEU A 76 23.58 21.40 -1.00
C LEU A 76 23.47 20.88 0.44
N SER A 77 24.59 20.76 1.16
CA SER A 77 24.59 20.36 2.57
C SER A 77 23.75 21.32 3.43
N TYR A 78 23.88 22.64 3.21
CA TYR A 78 23.04 23.64 3.87
C TYR A 78 21.55 23.48 3.59
N MET A 79 21.18 23.16 2.35
CA MET A 79 19.78 22.92 1.97
C MET A 79 19.25 21.60 2.54
N LEU A 80 20.06 20.55 2.57
CA LEU A 80 19.69 19.23 3.10
C LEU A 80 19.54 19.25 4.62
N GLN A 81 20.34 20.04 5.33
CA GLN A 81 20.21 20.24 6.79
C GLN A 81 18.93 21.01 7.16
N ARG A 82 18.31 21.74 6.23
CA ARG A 82 17.00 22.39 6.46
C ARG A 82 15.83 21.42 6.33
N VAL A 83 16.04 20.20 5.82
CA VAL A 83 14.99 19.18 5.78
C VAL A 83 14.68 18.78 7.21
N ARG A 84 13.45 19.08 7.66
CA ARG A 84 12.99 18.73 9.00
C ARG A 84 12.84 17.20 9.10
N PRO A 85 13.36 16.56 10.16
CA PRO A 85 13.09 15.16 10.42
C PRO A 85 11.57 14.95 10.52
N ILE A 86 11.08 13.92 9.84
CA ILE A 86 9.69 13.52 9.91
C ILE A 86 9.48 12.98 11.33
N ALA A 87 8.71 13.69 12.15
CA ALA A 87 8.34 13.21 13.47
C ALA A 87 7.43 11.99 13.28
N GLY A 88 7.97 10.79 13.55
CA GLY A 88 7.26 9.52 13.41
C GLY A 88 5.99 9.39 14.27
N ASP A 89 5.79 10.30 15.23
CA ASP A 89 4.62 10.38 16.10
C ASP A 89 3.35 10.91 15.42
N ALA A 90 3.44 11.35 14.16
CA ALA A 90 2.33 11.99 13.45
C ALA A 90 1.67 11.11 12.37
N ILE A 91 1.73 9.78 12.47
CA ILE A 91 0.91 8.92 11.61
C ILE A 91 -0.54 9.05 12.06
N THR A 92 -1.32 9.82 11.32
CA THR A 92 -2.72 10.01 11.64
C THR A 92 -3.56 8.89 11.04
N LEU A 93 -4.73 8.63 11.64
CA LEU A 93 -5.72 7.70 11.07
C LEU A 93 -6.09 8.09 9.62
N LEU A 94 -6.02 9.38 9.30
CA LEU A 94 -6.29 9.94 7.98
C LEU A 94 -5.27 9.48 6.93
N ASP A 95 -3.99 9.34 7.29
CA ASP A 95 -2.94 8.84 6.40
C ASP A 95 -3.18 7.37 6.01
N ILE A 96 -3.61 6.56 6.99
CA ILE A 96 -3.96 5.14 6.77
C ILE A 96 -5.21 5.05 5.88
N GLN A 97 -6.20 5.91 6.09
CA GLN A 97 -7.42 5.96 5.28
C GLN A 97 -7.13 6.37 3.83
N LEU A 98 -6.29 7.38 3.60
CA LEU A 98 -5.87 7.81 2.27
C LEU A 98 -5.20 6.67 1.48
N VAL A 99 -4.27 5.96 2.14
CA VAL A 99 -3.60 4.80 1.53
C VAL A 99 -4.60 3.67 1.24
N ALA A 100 -5.54 3.41 2.15
CA ALA A 100 -6.58 2.42 1.94
C ALA A 100 -7.48 2.78 0.73
N ILE A 101 -7.88 4.05 0.60
CA ILE A 101 -8.68 4.54 -0.54
C ILE A 101 -7.91 4.35 -1.86
N LEU A 102 -6.62 4.70 -1.90
CA LEU A 102 -5.75 4.51 -3.06
C LEU A 102 -5.65 3.03 -3.49
N LEU A 103 -5.50 2.13 -2.52
CA LEU A 103 -5.47 0.69 -2.77
C LEU A 103 -6.81 0.17 -3.30
N PHE A 104 -7.92 0.67 -2.75
CA PHE A 104 -9.26 0.35 -3.23
C PHE A 104 -9.50 0.80 -4.67
N ILE A 105 -9.10 2.02 -5.01
CA ILE A 105 -9.18 2.55 -6.38
C ILE A 105 -8.35 1.68 -7.31
N SER A 106 -7.12 1.34 -6.91
CA SER A 106 -6.22 0.50 -7.71
C SER A 106 -6.79 -0.90 -7.95
N TYR A 107 -7.39 -1.50 -6.92
CA TYR A 107 -8.08 -2.78 -7.04
C TYR A 107 -9.28 -2.70 -8.02
N ALA A 108 -10.13 -1.67 -7.85
CA ALA A 108 -11.26 -1.45 -8.74
C ALA A 108 -10.83 -1.25 -10.20
N SER A 109 -9.78 -0.46 -10.44
CA SER A 109 -9.19 -0.26 -11.76
C SER A 109 -8.69 -1.56 -12.37
N MET A 110 -8.03 -2.43 -11.60
CA MET A 110 -7.55 -3.72 -12.09
C MET A 110 -8.70 -4.64 -12.52
N VAL A 111 -9.76 -4.71 -11.72
CA VAL A 111 -10.96 -5.51 -12.03
C VAL A 111 -11.60 -5.00 -13.32
N LEU A 112 -11.75 -3.68 -13.45
CA LEU A 112 -12.35 -3.04 -14.61
C LEU A 112 -11.50 -3.27 -15.87
N LEU A 113 -10.18 -3.17 -15.77
CA LEU A 113 -9.25 -3.44 -16.86
C LEU A 113 -9.32 -4.89 -17.34
N ARG A 114 -9.41 -5.86 -16.41
CA ARG A 114 -9.59 -7.28 -16.76
C ARG A 114 -10.89 -7.49 -17.54
N HIS A 115 -12.00 -6.91 -17.08
CA HIS A 115 -13.27 -7.01 -17.79
C HIS A 115 -13.22 -6.38 -19.19
N LEU A 116 -12.58 -5.22 -19.34
CA LEU A 116 -12.39 -4.60 -20.66
C LEU A 116 -11.57 -5.46 -21.61
N VAL A 117 -10.49 -6.09 -21.10
CA VAL A 117 -9.66 -7.01 -21.88
C VAL A 117 -10.47 -8.23 -22.32
N ASP A 118 -11.29 -8.80 -21.44
CA ASP A 118 -12.13 -9.95 -21.77
C ASP A 118 -13.21 -9.61 -22.80
N ILE A 119 -13.88 -8.46 -22.65
CA ILE A 119 -14.84 -7.96 -23.65
C ILE A 119 -14.14 -7.75 -25.00
N SER A 120 -12.95 -7.12 -25.00
CA SER A 120 -12.16 -6.91 -26.22
C SER A 120 -11.77 -8.24 -26.89
N ARG A 121 -11.38 -9.24 -26.10
CA ARG A 121 -11.08 -10.60 -26.60
C ARG A 121 -12.32 -11.25 -27.22
N LEU A 122 -13.48 -11.18 -26.55
CA LEU A 122 -14.74 -11.71 -27.06
C LEU A 122 -15.16 -11.02 -28.38
N LEU A 123 -15.04 -9.69 -28.44
CA LEU A 123 -15.32 -8.92 -29.66
C LEU A 123 -14.38 -9.30 -30.81
N LYS A 124 -13.08 -9.48 -30.54
CA LYS A 124 -12.10 -9.96 -31.55
C LYS A 124 -12.47 -11.35 -32.08
N VAL A 125 -12.84 -12.27 -31.19
CA VAL A 125 -13.27 -13.64 -31.58
C VAL A 125 -14.57 -13.60 -32.39
N SER A 126 -15.54 -12.77 -31.98
CA SER A 126 -16.80 -12.58 -32.71
C SER A 126 -16.55 -12.03 -34.12
N ARG A 127 -15.69 -11.02 -34.25
CA ARG A 127 -15.32 -10.43 -35.55
C ARG A 127 -14.65 -11.44 -36.48
N ARG A 128 -13.74 -12.28 -35.95
CA ARG A 128 -13.11 -13.36 -36.74
C ARG A 128 -14.13 -14.39 -37.24
N ARG A 129 -15.14 -14.75 -36.42
CA ARG A 129 -16.18 -15.69 -36.82
C ARG A 129 -17.11 -15.15 -37.91
N ILE A 130 -17.34 -13.84 -37.96
CA ILE A 130 -18.16 -13.21 -39.00
C ILE A 130 -17.41 -13.15 -40.34
N PHE A 131 -16.10 -12.89 -40.33
CA PHE A 131 -15.26 -12.78 -41.54
C PHE A 131 -14.85 -14.12 -42.16
N MET A 132 -15.02 -15.24 -41.45
CA MET A 132 -14.72 -16.60 -41.96
C MET A 132 -15.97 -17.35 -42.45
N LYS A 133 -17.12 -16.68 -42.52
CA LYS A 133 -18.29 -17.10 -43.28
C LYS A 133 -18.35 -16.30 -44.57
#